data_AF-A0A5E7Z1S1-F1
#
_entry.id   AF-A0A5E7Z1S1-F1
#
_cell.length_a   1.000
_cell.length_b   1.000
_cell.length_c   1.000
_cell.angle_alpha   90.00
_cell.angle_beta   90.00
_cell.angle_gamma   90.00
#
_symmetry.space_group_name_H-M   'P 1'
#
loop_
_entity.id
_entity.type
_entity.pdbx_description
1 polymer ?
#
loop_
_entity_poly.entity_id
_entity_poly.type
_entity_poly.pdbx_seq_one_letter_code
_entity_poly.pdbx_strand_id
1 'polypeptide(L)'
;MIDILVETETLAALDAATPALAALGYTARGEYGIAGRRYFAKSDREGQRSHHLHAFTIGAPEIARHLAFRDYLRTHDAARAEYAAAKCAALQDTGAIKADYQSAKSACIARLLEEALTGPASP
;
A
#
# COMPACT_ATOMS: atom_id res chain seq x y z
N MET A 1 5.10 10.25 2.69
CA MET A 1 5.07 9.14 1.72
C MET A 1 3.65 8.93 1.26
N ILE A 2 3.41 8.90 -0.06
CA ILE A 2 2.10 8.75 -0.69
C ILE A 2 2.05 7.39 -1.38
N ASP A 3 0.98 6.63 -1.19
CA ASP A 3 0.72 5.38 -1.90
C ASP A 3 -0.30 5.63 -3.02
N ILE A 4 0.02 5.14 -4.22
CA ILE A 4 -0.76 5.28 -5.46
C ILE A 4 -1.12 3.88 -5.94
N LEU A 5 -2.41 3.64 -6.21
CA LEU A 5 -2.92 2.42 -6.81
C LEU A 5 -3.10 2.63 -8.31
N VAL A 6 -2.59 1.71 -9.14
CA VAL A 6 -2.69 1.76 -10.61
C VAL A 6 -3.26 0.45 -11.13
N GLU A 7 -4.21 0.55 -12.05
CA GLU A 7 -4.76 -0.58 -12.78
C GLU A 7 -4.27 -0.56 -14.23
N THR A 8 -4.02 -1.73 -14.79
CA THR A 8 -3.60 -1.90 -16.18
C THR A 8 -4.31 -3.11 -16.81
N GLU A 9 -4.38 -3.17 -18.13
CA GLU A 9 -4.89 -4.36 -18.82
C GLU A 9 -3.95 -5.57 -18.66
N THR A 10 -2.63 -5.37 -18.73
CA THR A 10 -1.64 -6.47 -18.68
C THR A 10 -0.37 -6.10 -17.92
N LEU A 11 0.27 -7.09 -17.30
CA LEU A 11 1.59 -6.89 -16.68
C LEU A 11 2.65 -6.46 -17.70
N ALA A 12 2.54 -6.92 -18.94
CA ALA A 12 3.43 -6.52 -20.03
C ALA A 12 3.37 -5.02 -20.31
N ALA A 13 2.19 -4.39 -20.21
CA ALA A 13 2.05 -2.94 -20.35
C ALA A 13 2.77 -2.18 -19.21
N LEU A 14 2.71 -2.68 -17.98
CA LEU A 14 3.47 -2.11 -16.85
C LEU A 14 4.97 -2.28 -17.02
N ASP A 15 5.39 -3.47 -17.46
CA ASP A 15 6.80 -3.76 -17.72
C ASP A 15 7.35 -2.84 -18.81
N ALA A 16 6.60 -2.65 -19.90
CA ALA A 16 6.93 -1.70 -20.97
C ALA A 16 6.97 -0.22 -20.51
N ALA A 17 6.20 0.15 -19.48
CA ALA A 17 6.20 1.50 -18.91
C ALA A 17 7.41 1.76 -17.97
N THR A 18 8.18 0.74 -17.60
CA THR A 18 9.30 0.85 -16.65
C THR A 18 10.32 1.93 -17.02
N PRO A 19 10.79 2.07 -18.29
CA PRO A 19 11.73 3.11 -18.65
C PRO A 19 11.18 4.53 -18.46
N ALA A 20 9.89 4.75 -18.77
CA ALA A 20 9.24 6.03 -18.59
C ALA A 20 9.09 6.38 -17.09
N LEU A 21 8.72 5.41 -16.26
CA LEU A 21 8.65 5.58 -14.81
C LEU A 21 10.06 5.84 -14.21
N ALA A 22 11.09 5.17 -14.72
CA ALA A 22 12.47 5.42 -14.31
C ALA A 22 12.92 6.85 -14.62
N ALA A 23 12.59 7.38 -15.81
CA ALA A 23 12.87 8.77 -16.16
C ALA A 23 12.16 9.79 -15.24
N LEU A 24 11.03 9.40 -14.63
CA LEU A 24 10.31 10.18 -13.61
C LEU A 24 10.86 10.00 -12.18
N GLY A 25 11.93 9.22 -12.02
CA GLY A 25 12.62 8.97 -10.75
C GLY A 25 12.08 7.78 -9.94
N TYR A 26 11.28 6.89 -10.55
CA TYR A 26 10.84 5.67 -9.90
C TYR A 26 11.84 4.53 -10.07
N THR A 27 11.99 3.70 -9.04
CA THR A 27 12.72 2.43 -9.08
C THR A 27 11.74 1.27 -9.10
N ALA A 28 11.82 0.42 -10.12
CA ALA A 28 11.05 -0.83 -10.19
C ALA A 28 11.56 -1.85 -9.16
N ARG A 29 10.64 -2.56 -8.51
CA ARG A 29 10.91 -3.58 -7.47
C ARG A 29 10.24 -4.93 -7.77
N GLY A 30 9.62 -5.07 -8.94
CA GLY A 30 8.85 -6.27 -9.31
C GLY A 30 7.67 -6.49 -8.38
N GLU A 31 7.40 -7.75 -8.03
CA GLU A 31 6.28 -8.14 -7.15
C GLU A 31 6.49 -7.69 -5.70
N TYR A 32 7.73 -7.76 -5.22
CA TYR A 32 8.13 -7.32 -3.88
C TYR A 32 7.26 -7.91 -2.75
N GLY A 33 6.94 -9.21 -2.85
CA GLY A 33 6.17 -9.96 -1.84
C GLY A 33 4.65 -10.03 -2.09
N ILE A 34 4.13 -9.44 -3.18
CA ILE A 34 2.73 -9.58 -3.58
C ILE A 34 2.67 -10.07 -5.02
N ALA A 35 2.17 -11.30 -5.21
CA ALA A 35 2.08 -11.93 -6.52
C ALA A 35 1.25 -11.09 -7.50
N GLY A 36 1.74 -10.97 -8.74
CA GLY A 36 1.08 -10.17 -9.78
C GLY A 36 1.20 -8.64 -9.60
N ARG A 37 1.94 -8.15 -8.61
CA ARG A 37 2.19 -6.71 -8.46
C ARG A 37 3.35 -6.25 -9.34
N ARG A 38 3.30 -5.00 -9.79
CA ARG A 38 4.50 -4.20 -10.11
C ARG A 38 4.59 -3.04 -9.15
N TYR A 39 5.61 -3.11 -8.31
CA TYR A 39 5.87 -2.13 -7.29
C TYR A 39 6.96 -1.17 -7.75
N PHE A 40 6.66 0.13 -7.71
CA PHE A 40 7.64 1.17 -7.98
C PHE A 40 7.72 2.11 -6.79
N ALA A 41 8.89 2.67 -6.56
CA ALA A 41 9.06 3.65 -5.51
C ALA A 41 9.95 4.80 -5.94
N LYS A 42 9.59 5.98 -5.46
CA LYS A 42 10.30 7.21 -5.72
C LYS A 42 10.84 7.78 -4.42
N SER A 43 12.07 8.27 -4.47
CA SER A 43 12.65 9.08 -3.39
C SER A 43 12.61 10.56 -3.77
N ASP A 44 12.56 11.44 -2.79
CA ASP A 44 12.79 12.87 -2.97
C ASP A 44 14.29 13.20 -3.12
N ARG A 45 14.60 14.50 -3.19
CA ARG A 45 15.98 14.99 -3.37
C ARG A 45 16.91 14.65 -2.20
N GLU A 46 16.36 14.37 -1.03
CA GLU A 46 17.11 14.00 0.18
C GLU A 46 17.26 12.48 0.30
N GLY A 47 16.77 11.72 -0.68
CA GLY A 47 16.81 10.26 -0.70
C GLY A 47 15.71 9.60 0.13
N GLN A 48 14.80 10.38 0.74
CA GLN A 48 13.70 9.83 1.52
C GLN A 48 12.59 9.33 0.60
N ARG A 49 11.95 8.21 0.95
CA ARG A 49 10.85 7.66 0.13
C ARG A 49 9.65 8.61 0.15
N SER A 50 9.30 9.11 -1.02
CA SER A 50 8.21 10.06 -1.21
C SER A 50 6.95 9.39 -1.76
N HIS A 51 7.08 8.48 -2.73
CA HIS A 51 5.92 7.82 -3.36
C HIS A 51 6.12 6.32 -3.51
N HIS A 52 5.01 5.60 -3.40
CA HIS A 52 4.86 4.20 -3.74
C HIS A 52 3.78 4.06 -4.80
N LEU A 53 4.07 3.27 -5.82
CA LEU A 53 3.13 2.94 -6.87
C LEU A 53 2.92 1.42 -6.83
N HIS A 54 1.70 1.01 -6.48
CA HIS A 54 1.24 -0.37 -6.48
C HIS A 54 0.41 -0.58 -7.74
N ALA A 55 0.99 -1.26 -8.73
CA ALA A 55 0.30 -1.52 -9.99
C ALA A 55 -0.12 -2.99 -10.10
N PHE A 56 -1.35 -3.20 -10.57
CA PHE A 56 -1.95 -4.52 -10.75
C PHE A 56 -2.71 -4.58 -12.07
N THR A 57 -2.93 -5.80 -12.58
CA THR A 57 -3.89 -6.01 -13.68
C THR A 57 -5.32 -5.81 -13.20
N ILE A 58 -6.18 -5.29 -14.08
CA ILE A 58 -7.62 -5.14 -13.82
C ILE A 58 -8.20 -6.45 -13.27
N GLY A 59 -9.02 -6.34 -12.24
CA GLY A 59 -9.66 -7.48 -11.57
C GLY A 59 -8.77 -8.21 -10.54
N ALA A 60 -7.52 -7.78 -10.34
CA ALA A 60 -6.71 -8.33 -9.26
C ALA A 60 -7.36 -8.07 -7.88
N PRO A 61 -7.46 -9.08 -6.99
CA PRO A 61 -8.14 -8.94 -5.70
C PRO A 61 -7.48 -7.89 -4.79
N GLU A 62 -6.18 -7.65 -4.98
CA GLU A 62 -5.44 -6.62 -4.26
C GLU A 62 -6.01 -5.22 -4.50
N ILE A 63 -6.57 -4.93 -5.68
CA ILE A 63 -7.22 -3.64 -5.97
C ILE A 63 -8.38 -3.41 -4.99
N ALA A 64 -9.29 -4.38 -4.90
CA ALA A 64 -10.44 -4.32 -4.00
C ALA A 64 -9.99 -4.21 -2.53
N ARG A 65 -8.94 -4.93 -2.13
CA ARG A 65 -8.38 -4.85 -0.77
C ARG A 65 -7.87 -3.45 -0.42
N HIS A 66 -7.14 -2.80 -1.33
CA HIS A 66 -6.64 -1.43 -1.11
C HIS A 66 -7.79 -0.41 -1.02
N LEU A 67 -8.78 -0.52 -1.90
CA LEU A 67 -9.94 0.38 -1.92
C LEU A 67 -10.82 0.18 -0.68
N ALA A 68 -11.16 -1.06 -0.34
CA ALA A 68 -11.97 -1.38 0.83
C ALA A 68 -11.33 -0.85 2.12
N PHE A 69 -10.01 -1.07 2.31
CA PHE A 69 -9.31 -0.55 3.47
C PHE A 69 -9.36 0.98 3.55
N ARG A 70 -9.10 1.67 2.43
CA ARG A 70 -9.16 3.14 2.37
C ARG A 70 -10.55 3.64 2.73
N ASP A 71 -11.57 3.07 2.11
CA ASP A 71 -12.95 3.56 2.23
C ASP A 71 -13.51 3.27 3.63
N TYR A 72 -13.18 2.10 4.19
CA TYR A 72 -13.54 1.75 5.57
C TYR A 72 -12.98 2.76 6.58
N LEU A 73 -11.69 3.11 6.51
CA LEU A 73 -11.08 4.08 7.45
C LEU A 73 -11.61 5.52 7.27
N ARG A 74 -12.18 5.84 6.11
CA ARG A 74 -12.80 7.15 5.86
C ARG A 74 -14.17 7.28 6.51
N THR A 75 -14.89 6.18 6.67
CA THR A 75 -16.26 6.16 7.23
C THR A 75 -16.32 5.64 8.67
N HIS A 76 -15.26 5.02 9.19
CA HIS A 76 -15.20 4.42 10.53
C HIS A 76 -14.15 5.10 11.42
N ASP A 77 -14.59 6.08 12.20
CA ASP A 77 -13.71 6.89 13.06
C ASP A 77 -12.94 6.07 14.09
N ALA A 78 -13.59 5.07 14.70
CA ALA A 78 -12.94 4.17 15.67
C ALA A 78 -11.83 3.34 15.03
N ALA A 79 -12.09 2.74 13.85
CA ALA A 79 -11.08 1.98 13.10
C ALA A 79 -9.89 2.85 12.69
N ARG A 80 -10.15 4.09 12.26
CA ARG A 80 -9.10 5.08 11.94
C ARG A 80 -8.25 5.43 13.15
N ALA A 81 -8.88 5.65 14.31
CA ALA A 81 -8.18 5.94 15.55
C ALA A 81 -7.30 4.77 16.00
N GLU A 82 -7.83 3.55 15.90
CA GLU A 82 -7.07 2.34 16.22
C GLU A 82 -5.87 2.14 15.30
N TYR A 83 -6.05 2.28 13.98
CA TYR A 83 -4.94 2.17 13.04
C TYR A 83 -3.87 3.25 13.29
N ALA A 84 -4.27 4.46 13.66
CA ALA A 84 -3.34 5.51 14.07
C ALA A 84 -2.54 5.12 15.32
N ALA A 85 -3.20 4.59 16.34
CA ALA A 85 -2.55 4.11 17.57
C ALA A 85 -1.56 2.97 17.28
N ALA A 86 -1.93 2.00 16.44
CA ALA A 86 -1.04 0.91 16.03
C ALA A 86 0.22 1.43 15.32
N LYS A 87 0.11 2.44 14.45
CA LYS A 87 1.28 3.08 13.82
C LYS A 87 2.17 3.79 14.84
N CYS A 88 1.60 4.47 15.83
CA CYS A 88 2.37 5.13 16.88
C CYS A 88 3.11 4.13 17.77
N ALA A 89 2.44 3.05 18.20
CA ALA A 89 3.05 1.99 18.97
C ALA A 89 4.22 1.33 18.22
N ALA A 90 4.03 1.05 16.93
CA ALA A 90 5.09 0.48 16.08
C ALA A 90 6.32 1.39 15.94
N LEU A 91 6.20 2.72 16.10
CA LEU A 91 7.34 3.64 16.11
C LEU A 91 8.07 3.69 17.47
N GLN A 92 7.38 3.40 18.56
CA GLN A 92 7.97 3.41 19.90
C GLN A 92 8.67 2.09 20.24
N ASP A 93 8.14 0.97 19.72
CA ASP A 93 8.66 -0.38 19.98
C ASP A 93 9.85 -0.74 19.08
N THR A 94 9.99 -0.05 17.94
CA THR A 94 11.05 -0.34 16.98
C THR A 94 12.07 0.78 17.01
N GLY A 95 13.34 0.45 17.28
CA GLY A 95 14.48 1.37 17.15
C GLY A 95 14.77 1.80 15.71
N ALA A 96 13.73 2.12 14.93
CA ALA A 96 13.72 2.53 13.53
C ALA A 96 14.03 1.45 12.46
N ILE A 97 13.89 0.15 12.76
CA ILE A 97 14.00 -0.90 11.74
C ILE A 97 12.67 -1.07 10.99
N LYS A 98 12.69 -0.86 9.68
CA LYS A 98 11.48 -0.87 8.82
C LYS A 98 10.71 -2.20 8.84
N ALA A 99 11.40 -3.33 8.92
CA ALA A 99 10.77 -4.65 8.94
C ALA A 99 9.92 -4.83 10.21
N ASP A 100 10.46 -4.42 11.35
CA ASP A 100 9.77 -4.48 12.63
C ASP A 100 8.57 -3.55 12.65
N TYR A 101 8.69 -2.35 12.06
CA TYR A 101 7.58 -1.42 11.95
C TYR A 101 6.40 -1.97 11.14
N GLN A 102 6.65 -2.66 10.02
CA GLN A 102 5.58 -3.26 9.22
C GLN A 102 4.95 -4.45 9.94
N SER A 103 5.77 -5.28 10.60
CA SER A 103 5.31 -6.44 11.36
C SER A 103 4.41 -6.01 12.54
N ALA A 104 4.82 -5.00 13.30
CA ALA A 104 4.13 -4.54 14.50
C ALA A 104 2.68 -4.08 14.26
N LYS A 105 2.36 -3.57 13.07
CA LYS A 105 0.98 -3.15 12.70
C LYS A 105 0.22 -4.16 11.85
N SER A 106 0.84 -5.27 11.45
CA SER A 106 0.28 -6.22 10.49
C SER A 106 -1.03 -6.86 10.99
N ALA A 107 -1.10 -7.24 12.26
CA ALA A 107 -2.30 -7.83 12.86
C ALA A 107 -3.49 -6.85 12.88
N CYS A 108 -3.24 -5.58 13.22
CA CYS A 108 -4.26 -4.52 13.19
C CYS A 108 -4.78 -4.31 11.76
N ILE A 109 -3.88 -4.20 10.77
CA ILE A 109 -4.25 -4.05 9.36
C ILE A 109 -5.10 -5.25 8.89
N ALA A 110 -4.69 -6.47 9.22
CA ALA A 110 -5.39 -7.68 8.80
C ALA A 110 -6.84 -7.71 9.32
N ARG A 111 -7.05 -7.44 10.61
CA ARG A 111 -8.39 -7.42 11.23
C ARG A 111 -9.27 -6.31 10.63
N LEU A 112 -8.75 -5.09 10.52
CA LEU A 112 -9.50 -3.97 9.96
C LEU A 112 -9.85 -4.18 8.48
N LEU A 113 -8.98 -4.87 7.73
CA LEU A 113 -9.26 -5.23 6.34
C LEU A 113 -10.32 -6.34 6.24
N GLU A 114 -10.33 -7.31 7.16
CA GLU A 114 -11.38 -8.32 7.23
C GLU A 114 -12.75 -7.67 7.50
N GLU A 115 -12.82 -6.73 8.45
CA GLU A 115 -14.02 -5.92 8.69
C GLU A 115 -14.42 -5.11 7.46
N ALA A 116 -13.46 -4.49 6.77
CA ALA A 116 -13.73 -3.73 5.56
C ALA A 116 -14.29 -4.57 4.41
N LEU A 117 -13.93 -5.86 4.34
CA LEU A 117 -14.38 -6.78 3.30
C LEU A 117 -15.68 -7.51 3.66
N THR A 118 -16.03 -7.59 4.95
CA THR A 118 -17.22 -8.30 5.45
C THR A 118 -18.35 -7.38 5.90
N GLY A 119 -18.02 -6.12 6.21
CA GLY A 119 -18.99 -5.11 6.61
C GLY A 119 -19.93 -4.71 5.46
N PRO A 120 -21.13 -4.16 5.78
CA PRO A 120 -22.02 -3.65 4.75
C PRO A 120 -21.29 -2.58 3.93
N ALA A 121 -21.37 -2.68 2.60
CA ALA A 121 -20.84 -1.65 1.72
C ALA A 121 -21.40 -0.29 2.17
N SER A 122 -20.52 0.68 2.43
CA SER A 122 -20.97 2.04 2.71
C SER A 122 -21.84 2.52 1.54
N PRO A 123 -22.99 3.16 1.82
CA PRO A 123 -23.96 3.56 0.80
C PRO A 123 -23.40 4.59 -0.19
#